data_AF-A0A381WHB5-F1
#
_entry.id   AF-A0A381WHB5-F1
#
_cell.length_a   1.000
_cell.length_b   1.000
_cell.length_c   1.000
_cell.angle_alpha   90.00
_cell.angle_beta   90.00
_cell.angle_gamma   90.00
#
_symmetry.space_group_name_H-M   'P 1'
#
loop_
_entity.id
_entity.type
_entity.pdbx_description
1 polymer ?
#
loop_
_entity_poly.entity_id
_entity_poly.type
_entity_poly.pdbx_seq_one_letter_code
_entity_poly.pdbx_strand_id
1 'polypeptide(L)'
;MARAQDMLDEAITLISGAGQTELADRLSVQREKFFFTSLAGVPLANKVKKAGNALNTDGSAASVAAVEVLVTEIEDKADAPGTVLT
;
A
#
# COMPACT_ATOMS: atom_id res chain seq x y z
N MET A 1 11.86 -13.75 0.36
CA MET A 1 11.23 -12.41 0.28
C MET A 1 9.73 -12.61 0.18
N ALA A 2 8.95 -11.98 1.06
CA ALA A 2 7.50 -12.14 1.05
C ALA A 2 6.93 -11.34 -0.13
N ARG A 3 6.26 -12.04 -1.06
CA ARG A 3 5.75 -11.45 -2.32
C ARG A 3 4.90 -10.20 -2.10
N ALA A 4 4.21 -10.05 -0.97
CA ALA A 4 3.41 -8.86 -0.69
C ALA A 4 4.25 -7.65 -0.27
N GLN A 5 5.37 -7.85 0.42
CA GLN A 5 6.29 -6.76 0.83
C GLN A 5 6.99 -6.17 -0.38
N ASP A 6 7.51 -7.02 -1.28
CA ASP A 6 8.16 -6.57 -2.52
C ASP A 6 7.20 -5.71 -3.36
N MET A 7 5.92 -6.09 -3.40
CA MET A 7 4.89 -5.35 -4.15
C MET A 7 4.49 -4.04 -3.47
N LEU A 8 4.52 -3.99 -2.14
CA LEU A 8 4.33 -2.76 -1.38
C LEU A 8 5.50 -1.80 -1.59
N ASP A 9 6.74 -2.29 -1.60
CA ASP A 9 7.93 -1.48 -1.85
C ASP A 9 7.88 -0.83 -3.25
N GLU A 10 7.49 -1.60 -4.26
CA GLU A 10 7.24 -1.06 -5.60
C GLU A 10 6.10 -0.04 -5.61
N ALA A 11 5.03 -0.25 -4.83
CA ALA A 11 3.95 0.72 -4.75
C ALA A 11 4.38 2.02 -4.04
N ILE A 12 5.15 1.92 -2.95
CA ILE A 12 5.71 3.03 -2.19
C ILE A 12 6.60 3.88 -3.10
N THR A 13 7.48 3.26 -3.89
CA THR A 13 8.35 3.98 -4.82
C THR A 13 7.57 4.70 -5.92
N LEU A 14 6.51 4.09 -6.46
CA LEU A 14 5.63 4.74 -7.45
C LEU A 14 4.88 5.94 -6.88
N ILE A 15 4.31 5.80 -5.68
CA ILE A 15 3.52 6.83 -5.00
C ILE A 15 4.43 8.00 -4.57
N SER A 16 5.60 7.70 -4.01
CA SER A 16 6.61 8.71 -3.67
C SER A 16 7.14 9.44 -4.91
N GLY A 17 7.38 8.71 -6.00
CA GLY A 17 7.78 9.28 -7.29
C GLY A 17 6.72 10.20 -7.90
N ALA A 18 5.44 10.00 -7.59
CA ALA A 18 4.33 10.86 -7.98
C ALA A 18 4.13 12.09 -7.06
N GLY A 19 5.01 12.29 -6.07
CA GLY A 19 4.95 13.41 -5.13
C GLY A 19 4.03 13.18 -3.92
N GLN A 20 3.49 11.97 -3.75
CA GLN A 20 2.61 11.60 -2.63
C GLN A 20 3.41 10.96 -1.49
N THR A 21 4.40 11.68 -0.96
CA THR A 21 5.32 11.15 0.06
C THR A 21 4.60 10.74 1.35
N GLU A 22 3.56 11.46 1.77
CA GLU A 22 2.78 11.13 2.97
C GLU A 22 2.07 9.76 2.85
N LEU A 23 1.47 9.47 1.69
CA LEU A 23 0.83 8.18 1.44
C LEU A 23 1.86 7.04 1.37
N ALA A 24 3.05 7.33 0.82
CA ALA A 24 4.16 6.39 0.76
C ALA A 24 4.69 6.06 2.17
N ASP A 25 4.84 7.07 3.04
CA ASP A 25 5.28 6.90 4.42
C ASP A 25 4.27 6.05 5.22
N ARG A 26 2.97 6.33 5.08
CA ARG A 26 1.91 5.52 5.71
C ARG A 26 2.00 4.05 5.30
N LEU A 27 2.17 3.76 4.02
CA LEU A 27 2.33 2.39 3.51
C LEU A 27 3.62 1.71 4.01
N SER A 28 4.71 2.47 4.20
CA SER A 28 5.97 1.93 4.70
C SER A 28 5.84 1.33 6.11
N VAL A 29 5.03 1.95 6.97
CA VAL A 29 4.72 1.44 8.33
C VAL A 29 3.93 0.13 8.26
N GLN A 30 3.07 -0.01 7.25
CA GLN A 30 2.22 -1.20 7.09
C GLN A 30 3.02 -2.40 6.53
N ARG A 31 4.08 -2.15 5.75
CA ARG A 31 4.95 -3.18 5.14
C ARG A 31 5.48 -4.21 6.15
N GLU A 32 5.79 -3.78 7.36
CA GLU A 32 6.37 -4.63 8.41
C GLU A 32 5.32 -5.42 9.19
N LYS A 33 4.02 -5.13 8.99
CA LYS A 33 2.95 -5.83 9.69
C LYS A 33 2.76 -7.25 9.18
N PHE A 34 2.35 -8.13 10.08
CA PHE A 34 2.20 -9.57 9.79
C PHE A 34 1.26 -9.85 8.62
N PHE A 35 0.24 -9.00 8.43
CA PHE A 35 -0.65 -9.06 7.27
C PHE A 35 0.11 -9.10 5.93
N PHE A 36 1.16 -8.28 5.77
CA PHE A 36 1.99 -8.23 4.56
C PHE A 36 3.21 -9.15 4.60
N THR A 37 3.61 -9.66 5.76
CA THR A 37 4.52 -10.82 5.80
C THR A 37 3.81 -12.11 5.37
N SER A 38 2.47 -12.13 5.44
CA SER A 38 1.62 -13.25 5.04
C SER A 38 1.14 -13.17 3.58
N LEU A 39 0.62 -14.28 3.05
CA LEU A 39 -0.02 -14.32 1.73
C LEU A 39 -1.33 -13.49 1.66
N ALA A 40 -1.91 -13.11 2.80
CA ALA A 40 -3.15 -12.33 2.85
C ALA A 40 -2.96 -10.88 2.36
N GLY A 41 -1.75 -10.33 2.48
CA GLY A 41 -1.41 -8.98 2.02
C GLY A 41 -1.21 -8.84 0.51
N VAL A 42 -0.97 -9.95 -0.20
CA VAL A 42 -0.69 -9.95 -1.66
C VAL A 42 -1.79 -9.26 -2.49
N PRO A 43 -3.10 -9.54 -2.31
CA PRO A 43 -4.13 -8.89 -3.11
C PRO A 43 -4.22 -7.37 -2.86
N LEU A 44 -4.03 -6.90 -1.62
CA LEU A 44 -4.04 -5.46 -1.33
C LEU A 44 -2.79 -4.76 -1.88
N ALA A 45 -1.61 -5.36 -1.71
CA ALA A 45 -0.37 -4.84 -2.29
C ALA A 45 -0.47 -4.72 -3.83
N ASN A 46 -1.11 -5.69 -4.49
CA ASN A 46 -1.41 -5.61 -5.92
C ASN A 46 -2.31 -4.43 -6.29
N LYS A 47 -3.36 -4.17 -5.51
CA LYS A 47 -4.28 -3.05 -5.78
C LYS A 47 -3.56 -1.71 -5.65
N VAL A 48 -2.79 -1.52 -4.57
CA VAL A 48 -2.04 -0.28 -4.36
C VAL A 48 -0.99 -0.08 -5.43
N LYS A 49 -0.25 -1.13 -5.81
CA LYS A 49 0.70 -1.05 -6.93
C LYS A 49 0.01 -0.63 -8.24
N LYS A 50 -1.18 -1.16 -8.55
CA LYS A 50 -1.94 -0.74 -9.73
C LYS A 50 -2.39 0.72 -9.63
N ALA A 51 -2.85 1.16 -8.47
CA ALA A 51 -3.25 2.54 -8.24
C ALA A 51 -2.05 3.51 -8.31
N GLY A 52 -0.89 3.14 -7.77
CA GLY A 52 0.35 3.91 -7.88
C GLY A 52 0.83 4.06 -9.33
N ASN A 53 0.72 3.01 -10.15
CA ASN A 53 0.99 3.12 -11.58
C ASN A 53 0.00 4.04 -12.29
N ALA A 54 -1.29 3.94 -11.96
CA ALA A 54 -2.31 4.83 -12.50
C ALA A 54 -2.04 6.28 -12.11
N LEU A 55 -1.68 6.54 -10.85
CA LEU A 55 -1.30 7.87 -10.34
C LEU A 55 -0.08 8.45 -11.09
N ASN A 56 0.93 7.63 -11.36
CA ASN A 56 2.12 8.07 -12.09
C ASN A 56 1.83 8.35 -13.58
N THR A 57 0.74 7.78 -14.12
CA THR A 57 0.28 8.02 -15.49
C THR A 57 -0.71 9.19 -15.56
N ASP A 58 -1.55 9.32 -14.55
CA ASP A 58 -2.60 10.33 -14.39
C ASP A 58 -2.51 10.90 -12.97
N GLY A 59 -1.88 12.06 -12.81
CA GLY A 59 -1.71 12.75 -11.53
C GLY A 59 -2.94 13.52 -11.05
N SER A 60 -4.14 13.15 -11.51
CA SER A 60 -5.39 13.81 -11.14
C SER A 60 -5.72 13.64 -9.63
N ALA A 61 -6.56 14.53 -9.10
CA ALA A 61 -7.04 14.38 -7.72
C ALA A 61 -7.82 13.07 -7.50
N ALA A 62 -8.43 12.52 -8.55
CA ALA A 62 -9.18 11.27 -8.49
C ALA A 62 -8.26 10.05 -8.30
N SER A 63 -7.11 10.01 -8.97
CA SER A 63 -6.12 8.94 -8.79
C SER A 63 -5.41 9.03 -7.45
N VAL A 64 -5.14 10.24 -6.95
CA VAL A 64 -4.66 10.45 -5.57
C VAL A 64 -5.67 9.90 -4.55
N ALA A 65 -6.95 10.29 -4.67
CA ALA A 65 -8.01 9.81 -3.78
C ALA A 65 -8.17 8.28 -3.83
N ALA A 66 -8.03 7.67 -5.02
CA ALA A 66 -8.08 6.22 -5.17
C ALA A 66 -6.93 5.52 -4.43
N VAL A 67 -5.71 6.08 -4.46
CA VAL A 67 -4.58 5.56 -3.69
C VAL A 67 -4.85 5.72 -2.20
N GLU A 68 -5.32 6.89 -1.75
CA GLU A 68 -5.59 7.18 -0.34
C GLU A 68 -6.65 6.24 0.28
N VAL A 69 -7.73 5.94 -0.46
CA VAL A 69 -8.74 4.96 -0.03
C VAL A 69 -8.11 3.59 0.17
N LEU A 70 -7.20 3.17 -0.72
CA LEU A 70 -6.52 1.88 -0.59
C LEU A 70 -5.50 1.86 0.55
N VAL A 71 -4.80 2.97 0.81
CA VAL A 71 -3.91 3.11 1.98
C VAL A 71 -4.73 2.93 3.26
N THR A 72 -5.88 3.58 3.35
CA THR A 72 -6.77 3.48 4.52
C THR A 72 -7.35 2.07 4.67
N GLU A 73 -7.76 1.42 3.57
CA GLU A 73 -8.21 0.02 3.62
C GLU A 73 -7.09 -0.93 4.10
N ILE A 74 -5.84 -0.63 3.75
CA ILE A 74 -4.68 -1.37 4.21
C ILE A 74 -4.45 -1.17 5.70
N GLU A 75 -4.52 0.06 6.20
CA GLU A 75 -4.38 0.37 7.62
C GLU A 75 -5.41 -0.39 8.44
N ASP A 76 -6.69 -0.29 8.06
CA ASP A 76 -7.79 -0.99 8.74
C ASP A 76 -7.59 -2.51 8.79
N LYS A 77 -7.09 -3.09 7.69
CA LYS A 77 -6.90 -4.55 7.59
C LYS A 77 -5.63 -5.04 8.24
N ALA A 78 -4.57 -4.24 8.24
CA ALA A 78 -3.30 -4.61 8.84
C ALA A 78 -3.32 -4.40 10.38
N ASP A 79 -4.16 -3.48 10.88
CA ASP A 79 -4.45 -3.28 12.31
C ASP A 79 -5.59 -4.15 12.85
N ALA A 80 -6.17 -5.04 12.03
CA ALA A 80 -7.23 -5.92 12.50
C ALA A 80 -6.72 -6.86 13.61
N PRO A 81 -7.50 -7.14 14.67
CA PRO A 81 -7.06 -7.91 15.84
C PRO A 81 -6.67 -9.38 15.55
N GLY A 82 -6.89 -9.89 14.33
CA GLY A 82 -6.43 -11.22 13.88
C GLY A 82 -5.12 -11.18 13.06
N THR A 83 -4.55 -10.00 12.81
CA THR A 83 -3.30 -9.79 12.07
C THR A 83 -2.19 -9.24 12.94
N VAL A 84 -2.45 -8.99 14.23
CA VAL A 84 -1.45 -8.59 15.22
C VAL A 84 -1.12 -9.85 16.03
N LEU A 85 0.14 -10.30 15.99
CA LEU A 85 0.61 -11.37 16.86
C LEU A 85 0.58 -10.85 18.31
N THR A 86 -0.38 -11.32 19.10
CA THR A 86 -0.29 -11.36 20.57
C THR A 86 0.67 -12.46 20.99
#